data_AF-A0A536X8Q6-F1
#
_entry.id   AF-A0A536X8Q6-F1
#
_cell.length_a   1.000
_cell.length_b   1.000
_cell.length_c   1.000
_cell.angle_alpha   90.00
_cell.angle_beta   90.00
_cell.angle_gamma   90.00
#
_symmetry.space_group_name_H-M   'P 1'
#
loop_
_entity.id
_entity.type
_entity.pdbx_description
1 polymer ?
#
loop_
_entity_poly.entity_id
_entity_poly.type
_entity_poly.pdbx_seq_one_letter_code
_entity_poly.pdbx_strand_id
1 'polypeptide(L)'
;MLFGRKALGAVAAAVMWAFASPASLASQLGAQSINLFAIVDKKDAKVYVFTAEGRVLGAAAALLGLARGDDSADGIGERKLSQIPPAERITPAGRFESEPGRNLHGEDVVWVDYDSGFAIHRLRPANSNERRPERLASQAPGDHRISFGCVVVPVAFYDSVISPLLGKARGVVYVLPETRPVHEVFGIGRTKLASH
;
A
#
# COMPACT_ATOMS: atom_id res chain seq x y z
N MET A 1 -13.42 25.51 23.40
CA MET A 1 -12.11 24.97 23.84
C MET A 1 -11.66 23.92 22.84
N LEU A 2 -10.43 24.07 22.35
CA LEU A 2 -9.82 23.37 21.22
C LEU A 2 -9.75 21.85 21.39
N PHE A 3 -10.28 21.08 20.42
CA PHE A 3 -9.84 19.71 20.19
C PHE A 3 -8.50 19.73 19.45
N GLY A 4 -7.50 19.14 20.08
CA GLY A 4 -6.10 19.21 19.71
C GLY A 4 -5.76 18.49 18.41
N ARG A 5 -5.14 19.24 17.50
CA ARG A 5 -4.32 18.77 16.38
C ARG A 5 -3.10 17.99 16.91
N LYS A 6 -3.25 16.72 17.29
CA LYS A 6 -2.10 15.83 17.58
C LYS A 6 -2.42 14.37 17.27
N ALA A 7 -2.49 14.02 15.99
CA ALA A 7 -2.32 12.64 15.51
C ALA A 7 -2.09 12.53 13.98
N LEU A 8 -1.58 13.56 13.29
CA LEU A 8 -0.89 13.33 12.02
C LEU A 8 0.54 12.88 12.36
N GLY A 9 0.67 11.63 12.80
CA GLY A 9 1.96 11.03 13.13
C GLY A 9 2.81 10.90 11.88
N ALA A 10 4.06 11.39 11.97
CA ALA A 10 5.27 11.18 11.16
C ALA A 10 5.20 10.77 9.66
N VAL A 11 4.26 9.95 9.19
CA VAL A 11 4.09 9.55 7.78
C VAL A 11 3.57 10.69 6.91
N ALA A 12 2.65 11.50 7.43
CA ALA A 12 2.29 12.75 6.76
C ALA A 12 3.55 13.63 6.63
N ALA A 13 4.46 13.62 7.60
CA ALA A 13 5.73 14.34 7.49
C ALA A 13 6.72 13.69 6.51
N ALA A 14 6.81 12.35 6.43
CA ALA A 14 7.74 11.67 5.52
C ALA A 14 7.31 11.74 4.05
N VAL A 15 6.00 11.64 3.76
CA VAL A 15 5.44 12.00 2.46
C VAL A 15 5.64 13.50 2.19
N MET A 16 5.56 14.36 3.22
CA MET A 16 5.79 15.81 3.12
C MET A 16 7.25 16.26 2.94
N TRP A 17 8.26 15.40 3.19
CA TRP A 17 9.68 15.75 3.01
C TRP A 17 10.26 15.38 1.64
N ALA A 18 9.60 14.49 0.90
CA ALA A 18 9.91 14.25 -0.51
C ALA A 18 9.02 15.10 -1.43
N PHE A 19 7.80 15.44 -0.99
CA PHE A 19 6.81 16.19 -1.77
C PHE A 19 6.05 17.12 -0.83
N ALA A 20 6.08 18.43 -1.04
CA ALA A 20 5.54 19.44 -0.11
C ALA A 20 4.08 19.23 0.37
N SER A 21 3.29 18.35 -0.28
CA SER A 21 1.99 17.84 0.17
C SER A 21 1.57 16.54 -0.54
N PRO A 22 0.57 15.78 -0.03
CA PRO A 22 -0.05 14.65 -0.76
C PRO A 22 -0.62 15.04 -2.14
N ALA A 23 -1.12 16.27 -2.29
CA ALA A 23 -1.57 16.79 -3.59
C ALA A 23 -0.41 17.01 -4.57
N SER A 24 0.76 17.44 -4.08
CA SER A 24 1.98 17.56 -4.88
C SER A 24 2.46 16.19 -5.38
N LEU A 25 2.34 15.15 -4.56
CA LEU A 25 2.66 13.77 -4.95
C LEU A 25 1.70 13.29 -6.05
N ALA A 26 0.39 13.47 -5.88
CA ALA A 26 -0.60 13.08 -6.87
C ALA A 26 -0.41 13.79 -8.23
N SER A 27 -0.10 15.09 -8.20
CA SER A 27 0.17 15.89 -9.40
C SER A 27 1.43 15.44 -10.13
N GLN A 28 2.53 15.18 -9.40
CA GLN A 28 3.81 14.75 -9.99
C GLN A 28 3.80 13.30 -10.49
N LEU A 29 2.90 12.47 -9.96
CA LEU A 29 2.71 11.08 -10.40
C LEU A 29 1.66 10.93 -11.52
N GLY A 30 1.21 12.03 -12.12
CA GLY A 30 0.29 12.02 -13.27
C GLY A 30 -1.13 11.57 -12.92
N ALA A 31 -1.57 11.69 -11.66
CA ALA A 31 -2.90 11.28 -11.21
C ALA A 31 -3.99 12.33 -11.48
N GLN A 32 -3.77 13.30 -12.37
CA GLN A 32 -4.67 14.46 -12.54
C GLN A 32 -6.06 14.12 -13.10
N SER A 33 -6.26 12.91 -13.64
CA SER A 33 -7.56 12.38 -14.05
C SER A 33 -8.10 11.29 -13.11
N ILE A 34 -7.48 11.09 -11.95
CA ILE A 34 -7.73 9.97 -11.05
C ILE A 34 -8.28 10.52 -9.74
N ASN A 35 -9.58 10.34 -9.53
CA ASN A 35 -10.30 10.96 -8.41
C ASN A 35 -9.86 10.43 -7.03
N LEU A 36 -9.25 9.25 -6.98
CA LEU A 36 -8.89 8.52 -5.76
C LEU A 36 -7.54 7.82 -5.90
N PHE A 37 -6.70 7.92 -4.88
CA PHE A 37 -5.46 7.15 -4.83
C PHE A 37 -5.18 6.62 -3.42
N ALA A 38 -4.40 5.56 -3.35
CA ALA A 38 -3.91 5.00 -2.10
C ALA A 38 -2.38 5.05 -2.04
N ILE A 39 -1.86 5.17 -0.82
CA ILE A 39 -0.44 5.01 -0.52
C ILE A 39 -0.30 3.84 0.45
N VAL A 40 0.53 2.87 0.08
CA VAL A 40 1.00 1.79 0.96
C VAL A 40 2.41 2.18 1.43
N ASP A 41 2.51 2.57 2.69
CA ASP A 41 3.80 2.82 3.34
C ASP A 41 4.32 1.49 3.90
N LYS A 42 5.35 0.94 3.24
CA LYS A 42 5.94 -0.33 3.67
C LYS A 42 6.73 -0.21 4.97
N LYS A 43 7.35 0.94 5.26
CA LYS A 43 8.19 1.12 6.45
C LYS A 43 7.33 1.17 7.71
N ASP A 44 6.19 1.85 7.62
CA ASP A 44 5.24 1.99 8.72
C ASP A 44 4.09 0.96 8.70
N ALA A 45 4.06 0.10 7.67
CA ALA A 45 3.05 -0.93 7.46
C ALA A 45 1.61 -0.39 7.51
N LYS A 46 1.36 0.67 6.75
CA LYS A 46 0.07 1.37 6.70
C LYS A 46 -0.41 1.62 5.30
N VAL A 47 -1.72 1.65 5.16
CA VAL A 47 -2.42 2.07 3.94
C VAL A 47 -3.20 3.34 4.24
N TYR A 48 -3.10 4.30 3.33
CA TYR A 48 -3.85 5.54 3.35
C TYR A 48 -4.60 5.68 2.04
N VAL A 49 -5.85 6.13 2.08
CA VAL A 49 -6.65 6.43 0.88
C VAL A 49 -6.95 7.92 0.85
N PHE A 50 -6.80 8.53 -0.31
CA PHE A 50 -6.92 9.98 -0.51
C PHE A 50 -7.85 10.31 -1.69
N THR A 51 -8.44 11.50 -1.65
CA THR A 51 -8.96 12.17 -2.86
C THR A 51 -7.80 12.71 -3.70
N ALA A 52 -8.06 13.07 -4.96
CA ALA A 52 -7.09 13.72 -5.84
C ALA A 52 -6.46 14.98 -5.24
N GLU A 53 -7.21 15.72 -4.42
CA GLU A 53 -6.76 16.94 -3.74
C GLU A 53 -5.93 16.66 -2.47
N GLY A 54 -5.67 15.39 -2.16
CA GLY A 54 -4.84 14.97 -1.03
C GLY A 54 -5.57 14.91 0.32
N ARG A 55 -6.91 14.91 0.34
CA ARG A 55 -7.69 14.71 1.57
C ARG A 55 -7.73 13.23 1.94
N VAL A 56 -7.38 12.89 3.18
CA VAL A 56 -7.46 11.51 3.69
C VAL A 56 -8.93 11.07 3.83
N LEU A 57 -9.27 9.95 3.19
CA LEU A 57 -10.56 9.27 3.29
C LEU A 57 -10.54 8.10 4.27
N GLY A 58 -9.35 7.52 4.51
CA GLY A 58 -9.18 6.46 5.48
C GLY A 58 -7.72 6.07 5.65
N ALA A 59 -7.40 5.47 6.80
CA ALA A 59 -6.08 4.91 7.08
C ALA A 59 -6.20 3.67 7.98
N ALA A 60 -5.35 2.67 7.76
CA ALA A 60 -5.27 1.48 8.59
C ALA A 60 -3.85 0.88 8.58
N ALA A 61 -3.54 0.08 9.60
CA ALA A 61 -2.44 -0.87 9.55
C ALA A 61 -2.69 -1.92 8.46
N ALA A 62 -1.62 -2.47 7.90
CA ALA A 62 -1.69 -3.52 6.90
C ALA A 62 -0.60 -4.56 7.10
N LEU A 63 -0.94 -5.83 6.95
CA LEU A 63 0.05 -6.89 6.84
C LEU A 63 0.65 -6.88 5.45
N LEU A 64 1.98 -6.92 5.40
CA LEU A 64 2.77 -6.85 4.18
C LEU A 64 3.59 -8.13 4.01
N GLY A 65 4.25 -8.23 2.86
CA GLY A 65 5.19 -9.29 2.55
C GLY A 65 6.17 -9.53 3.69
N LEU A 66 6.41 -10.80 4.02
CA LEU A 66 7.33 -11.20 5.08
C LEU A 66 8.74 -10.62 4.91
N ALA A 67 9.26 -10.61 3.67
CA ALA A 67 10.56 -10.05 3.36
C ALA A 67 10.48 -8.55 3.08
N ARG A 68 11.59 -7.86 3.38
CA ARG A 68 11.82 -6.48 2.93
C ARG A 68 12.42 -6.50 1.54
N GLY A 69 11.94 -5.62 0.68
CA GLY A 69 12.40 -5.49 -0.70
C GLY A 69 11.41 -4.69 -1.50
N ASP A 70 11.76 -4.37 -2.75
CA ASP A 70 10.95 -3.53 -3.62
C ASP A 70 10.47 -4.19 -4.91
N ASP A 71 10.96 -5.38 -5.24
CA ASP A 71 10.64 -6.07 -6.50
C ASP A 71 9.95 -7.40 -6.23
N SER A 72 9.02 -7.75 -7.11
CA SER A 72 8.45 -9.10 -7.20
C SER A 72 9.49 -10.03 -7.82
N ALA A 73 9.58 -11.27 -7.32
CA ALA A 73 10.40 -12.28 -7.98
C ALA A 73 9.74 -12.75 -9.29
N ASP A 74 10.54 -13.14 -10.27
CA ASP A 74 10.04 -13.58 -11.58
C ASP A 74 9.04 -14.73 -11.46
N GLY A 75 7.96 -14.66 -12.24
CA GLY A 75 6.91 -15.67 -12.28
C GLY A 75 6.23 -15.95 -10.92
N ILE A 76 6.31 -15.04 -9.94
CA ILE A 76 5.75 -15.25 -8.59
C ILE A 76 4.25 -15.59 -8.61
N GLY A 77 3.48 -14.99 -9.50
CA GLY A 77 2.03 -15.20 -9.60
C GLY A 77 1.63 -16.60 -10.07
N GLU A 78 2.50 -17.30 -10.80
CA GLU A 78 2.25 -18.66 -11.31
C GLU A 78 2.68 -19.75 -10.32
N ARG A 79 3.42 -19.37 -9.27
CA ARG A 79 3.99 -20.32 -8.31
C ARG A 79 3.00 -20.66 -7.20
N LYS A 80 3.01 -21.92 -6.75
CA LYS A 80 2.23 -22.32 -5.57
C LYS A 80 2.78 -21.60 -4.35
N LEU A 81 1.90 -21.14 -3.44
CA LEU A 81 2.32 -20.46 -2.21
C LEU A 81 3.34 -21.27 -1.40
N SER A 82 3.22 -22.60 -1.36
CA SER A 82 4.17 -23.49 -0.67
C SER A 82 5.59 -23.48 -1.26
N GLN A 83 5.75 -23.04 -2.51
CA GLN A 83 7.01 -22.96 -3.22
C GLN A 83 7.64 -21.56 -3.15
N ILE A 84 6.95 -20.57 -2.57
CA ILE A 84 7.47 -19.21 -2.42
C ILE A 84 8.33 -19.14 -1.14
N PRO A 85 9.67 -19.03 -1.27
CA PRO A 85 10.54 -18.98 -0.11
C PRO A 85 10.36 -17.67 0.67
N PRO A 86 10.65 -17.63 1.97
CA PRO A 86 10.48 -16.45 2.80
C PRO A 86 11.09 -15.16 2.23
N ALA A 87 12.27 -15.25 1.61
CA ALA A 87 13.00 -14.12 1.04
C ALA A 87 12.29 -13.45 -0.15
N GLU A 88 11.40 -14.18 -0.84
CA GLU A 88 10.68 -13.68 -2.02
C GLU A 88 9.27 -13.18 -1.71
N ARG A 89 8.83 -13.28 -0.44
CA ARG A 89 7.51 -12.81 0.01
C ARG A 89 7.55 -11.31 0.21
N ILE A 90 7.61 -10.56 -0.88
CA ILE A 90 7.80 -9.11 -0.89
C ILE A 90 6.51 -8.43 -1.36
N THR A 91 6.15 -7.31 -0.72
CA THR A 91 5.18 -6.37 -1.29
C THR A 91 5.93 -5.46 -2.28
N PRO A 92 5.69 -5.56 -3.60
CA PRO A 92 6.46 -4.80 -4.58
C PRO A 92 6.18 -3.30 -4.47
N ALA A 93 7.20 -2.48 -4.69
CA ALA A 93 7.06 -1.03 -4.80
C ALA A 93 6.63 -0.66 -6.23
N GLY A 94 5.87 0.41 -6.40
CA GLY A 94 5.46 0.86 -7.73
C GLY A 94 4.18 1.69 -7.74
N ARG A 95 3.78 2.05 -8.96
CA ARG A 95 2.49 2.69 -9.28
C ARG A 95 1.64 1.68 -10.01
N PHE A 96 0.45 1.43 -9.48
CA PHE A 96 -0.44 0.40 -9.98
C PHE A 96 -1.85 0.95 -10.16
N GLU A 97 -2.54 0.52 -11.20
CA GLU A 97 -3.96 0.84 -11.39
C GLU A 97 -4.79 -0.22 -10.67
N SER A 98 -5.75 0.21 -9.86
CA SER A 98 -6.58 -0.72 -9.10
C SER A 98 -7.71 -1.28 -9.96
N GLU A 99 -7.91 -2.59 -9.89
CA GLU A 99 -8.95 -3.28 -10.63
C GLU A 99 -9.85 -4.13 -9.70
N PRO A 100 -11.18 -4.10 -9.88
CA PRO A 100 -12.06 -5.08 -9.25
C PRO A 100 -11.66 -6.49 -9.63
N GLY A 101 -11.75 -7.43 -8.69
CA GLY A 101 -11.76 -8.84 -9.05
C GLY A 101 -12.18 -9.76 -7.93
N ARG A 102 -12.06 -11.05 -8.22
CA ARG A 102 -12.31 -12.12 -7.26
C ARG A 102 -11.10 -13.05 -7.22
N ASN A 103 -10.81 -13.56 -6.03
CA ASN A 103 -9.83 -14.62 -5.89
C ASN A 103 -10.41 -16.00 -6.30
N LEU A 104 -9.59 -17.05 -6.25
CA LEU A 104 -9.99 -18.41 -6.62
C LEU A 104 -11.11 -19.01 -5.75
N HIS A 105 -11.38 -18.44 -4.58
CA HIS A 105 -12.49 -18.83 -3.69
C HIS A 105 -13.73 -17.96 -3.91
N GLY A 106 -13.73 -17.08 -4.92
CA GLY A 106 -14.85 -16.21 -5.26
C GLY A 106 -15.00 -14.96 -4.39
N GLU A 107 -14.07 -14.68 -3.48
CA GLU A 107 -14.14 -13.48 -2.63
C GLU A 107 -13.60 -12.25 -3.36
N ASP A 108 -14.23 -11.09 -3.12
CA ASP A 108 -13.80 -9.83 -3.70
C ASP A 108 -12.39 -9.42 -3.23
N VAL A 109 -11.55 -9.03 -4.19
CA VAL A 109 -10.22 -8.45 -3.98
C VAL A 109 -10.08 -7.20 -4.84
N VAL A 110 -9.13 -6.33 -4.48
CA VAL A 110 -8.67 -5.26 -5.37
C VAL A 110 -7.33 -5.70 -5.95
N TRP A 111 -7.33 -6.05 -7.23
CA TRP A 111 -6.11 -6.35 -7.95
C TRP A 111 -5.29 -5.08 -8.12
N VAL A 112 -3.99 -5.22 -7.90
CA VAL A 112 -3.00 -4.16 -8.04
C VAL A 112 -2.04 -4.52 -9.16
N ASP A 113 -1.66 -5.80 -9.24
CA ASP A 113 -1.02 -6.40 -10.40
C ASP A 113 -1.47 -7.87 -10.49
N TYR A 114 -2.27 -8.18 -11.51
CA TYR A 114 -2.90 -9.49 -11.67
C TYR A 114 -1.87 -10.59 -11.98
N ASP A 115 -0.89 -10.30 -12.85
CA ASP A 115 0.07 -11.29 -13.34
C ASP A 115 1.01 -11.76 -12.22
N SER A 116 1.36 -10.86 -11.29
CA SER A 116 2.12 -11.23 -10.08
C SER A 116 1.25 -11.74 -8.93
N GLY A 117 -0.08 -11.79 -9.09
CA GLY A 117 -1.02 -12.18 -8.03
C GLY A 117 -1.05 -11.18 -6.86
N PHE A 118 -0.67 -9.92 -7.10
CA PHE A 118 -0.59 -8.88 -6.09
C PHE A 118 -1.92 -8.14 -5.94
N ALA A 119 -2.48 -8.19 -4.73
CA ALA A 119 -3.77 -7.58 -4.40
C ALA A 119 -3.80 -6.90 -3.04
N ILE A 120 -4.78 -6.01 -2.86
CA ILE A 120 -5.28 -5.60 -1.54
C ILE A 120 -6.50 -6.46 -1.21
N HIS A 121 -6.52 -7.07 -0.03
CA HIS A 121 -7.69 -7.82 0.43
C HIS A 121 -7.87 -7.71 1.95
N ARG A 122 -9.09 -7.99 2.41
CA ARG A 122 -9.39 -8.07 3.85
C ARG A 122 -8.66 -9.23 4.53
N LEU A 123 -8.46 -9.10 5.83
CA LEU A 123 -8.06 -10.20 6.69
C LEU A 123 -9.05 -11.36 6.57
N ARG A 124 -8.52 -12.58 6.50
CA ARG A 124 -9.29 -13.83 6.39
C ARG A 124 -8.86 -14.79 7.48
N PRO A 125 -9.72 -15.76 7.84
CA PRO A 125 -9.32 -16.88 8.69
C PRO A 125 -8.04 -17.54 8.15
N ALA A 126 -7.08 -17.75 9.03
CA ALA A 126 -5.79 -18.36 8.74
C ALA A 126 -5.38 -19.21 9.94
N ASN A 127 -4.23 -19.88 9.85
CA ASN A 127 -3.66 -20.59 11.00
C ASN A 127 -3.47 -19.62 12.18
N SER A 128 -4.03 -19.95 13.35
CA SER A 128 -3.97 -19.11 14.55
C SER A 128 -2.54 -18.84 15.02
N ASN A 129 -1.59 -19.74 14.72
CA ASN A 129 -0.17 -19.55 15.03
C ASN A 129 0.45 -18.35 14.28
N GLU A 130 -0.16 -17.91 13.17
CA GLU A 130 0.30 -16.71 12.46
C GLU A 130 -0.05 -15.42 13.20
N ARG A 131 -1.04 -15.46 14.12
CA ARG A 131 -1.47 -14.33 14.96
C ARG A 131 -1.75 -13.06 14.16
N ARG A 132 -2.39 -13.19 12.99
CA ARG A 132 -2.62 -12.06 12.08
C ARG A 132 -3.47 -10.93 12.68
N PRO A 133 -4.55 -11.21 13.45
CA PRO A 133 -5.28 -10.14 14.15
C PRO A 133 -4.39 -9.36 15.13
N GLU A 134 -3.56 -10.06 15.91
CA GLU A 134 -2.68 -9.46 16.92
C GLU A 134 -1.56 -8.66 16.24
N ARG A 135 -1.01 -9.17 15.12
CA ARG A 135 -0.05 -8.43 14.29
C ARG A 135 -0.64 -7.12 13.81
N LEU A 136 -1.86 -7.11 13.26
CA LEU A 136 -2.54 -5.88 12.83
C LEU A 136 -2.79 -4.90 13.98
N ALA A 137 -3.01 -5.41 15.20
CA ALA A 137 -3.19 -4.58 16.39
C ALA A 137 -1.86 -4.06 16.99
N SER A 138 -0.72 -4.65 16.62
CA SER A 138 0.59 -4.24 17.14
C SER A 138 0.98 -2.85 16.65
N GLN A 139 1.65 -2.09 17.52
CA GLN A 139 2.22 -0.79 17.19
C GLN A 139 3.57 -0.90 16.48
N ALA A 140 4.23 -2.06 16.52
CA ALA A 140 5.54 -2.25 15.90
C ALA A 140 5.38 -2.63 14.41
N PRO A 141 5.87 -1.82 13.45
CA PRO A 141 5.72 -2.12 12.02
C PRO A 141 6.33 -3.46 11.59
N GLY A 142 7.36 -3.93 12.32
CA GLY A 142 7.98 -5.24 12.08
C GLY A 142 7.03 -6.42 12.31
N ASP A 143 6.03 -6.28 13.19
CA ASP A 143 5.07 -7.35 13.46
C ASP A 143 4.12 -7.59 12.29
N HIS A 144 4.00 -6.62 11.37
CA HIS A 144 3.05 -6.67 10.26
C HIS A 144 3.60 -7.46 9.05
N ARG A 145 4.82 -8.00 9.15
CA ARG A 145 5.49 -8.77 8.09
C ARG A 145 5.15 -10.24 8.17
N ILE A 146 4.25 -10.71 7.30
CA ILE A 146 3.78 -12.10 7.31
C ILE A 146 3.16 -12.58 5.99
N SER A 147 2.70 -11.67 5.13
CA SER A 147 2.00 -12.05 3.90
C SER A 147 2.97 -12.60 2.85
N PHE A 148 2.43 -13.15 1.76
CA PHE A 148 3.20 -13.58 0.58
C PHE A 148 3.52 -12.43 -0.39
N GLY A 149 3.05 -11.22 -0.11
CA GLY A 149 3.25 -10.03 -0.94
C GLY A 149 2.04 -9.11 -0.97
N CYS A 150 0.83 -9.68 -0.91
CA CYS A 150 -0.42 -8.91 -0.83
C CYS A 150 -0.47 -7.97 0.39
N VAL A 151 -1.21 -6.89 0.23
CA VAL A 151 -1.54 -5.95 1.30
C VAL A 151 -2.81 -6.43 1.99
N VAL A 152 -2.71 -6.87 3.24
CA VAL A 152 -3.86 -7.42 4.00
C VAL A 152 -4.30 -6.41 5.04
N VAL A 153 -5.55 -5.95 4.96
CA VAL A 153 -6.09 -4.90 5.84
C VAL A 153 -7.21 -5.43 6.75
N PRO A 154 -7.58 -4.73 7.84
CA PRO A 154 -8.74 -5.10 8.65
C PRO A 154 -10.03 -5.20 7.83
N VAL A 155 -10.90 -6.15 8.17
CA VAL A 155 -12.16 -6.41 7.46
C VAL A 155 -13.00 -5.14 7.32
N ALA A 156 -13.22 -4.43 8.42
CA ALA A 156 -14.01 -3.20 8.42
C ALA A 156 -13.42 -2.11 7.50
N PHE A 157 -12.10 -1.96 7.47
CA PHE A 157 -11.44 -0.98 6.61
C PHE A 157 -11.56 -1.37 5.12
N TYR A 158 -11.44 -2.66 4.82
CA TYR A 158 -11.63 -3.15 3.46
C TYR A 158 -13.03 -2.88 2.95
N ASP A 159 -14.05 -3.29 3.72
CA ASP A 159 -15.44 -3.25 3.28
C ASP A 159 -15.97 -1.80 3.20
N SER A 160 -15.53 -0.91 4.09
CA SER A 160 -16.00 0.48 4.14
C SER A 160 -15.19 1.48 3.33
N VAL A 161 -13.90 1.19 3.05
CA VAL A 161 -12.99 2.13 2.37
C VAL A 161 -12.42 1.52 1.09
N ILE A 162 -11.67 0.43 1.19
CA ILE A 162 -10.92 -0.11 0.03
C ILE A 162 -11.85 -0.58 -1.08
N SER A 163 -12.79 -1.47 -0.77
CA SER A 163 -13.72 -2.05 -1.75
C SER A 163 -14.51 -0.97 -2.51
N PRO A 164 -15.21 -0.03 -1.84
CA PRO A 164 -15.98 0.98 -2.57
C PRO A 164 -15.11 2.00 -3.33
N LEU A 165 -13.93 2.37 -2.82
CA LEU A 165 -13.12 3.46 -3.40
C LEU A 165 -12.09 2.99 -4.43
N LEU A 166 -11.55 1.78 -4.27
CA LEU A 166 -10.49 1.24 -5.14
C LEU A 166 -10.93 -0.04 -5.87
N GLY A 167 -11.97 -0.72 -5.39
CA GLY A 167 -12.50 -1.95 -5.99
C GLY A 167 -13.73 -1.74 -6.89
N LYS A 168 -14.43 -0.61 -6.80
CA LYS A 168 -15.62 -0.30 -7.66
C LYS A 168 -15.40 0.87 -8.61
N ALA A 169 -14.32 1.61 -8.41
CA ALA A 169 -13.91 2.74 -9.21
C ALA A 169 -12.43 2.58 -9.55
N ARG A 170 -12.00 3.15 -10.68
CA ARG A 170 -10.58 3.22 -11.03
C ARG A 170 -9.87 4.12 -10.02
N GLY A 171 -8.85 3.57 -9.38
CA GLY A 171 -7.94 4.29 -8.51
C GLY A 171 -6.50 3.94 -8.85
N VAL A 172 -5.57 4.63 -8.20
CA VAL A 172 -4.15 4.28 -8.28
C VAL A 172 -3.62 3.94 -6.90
N VAL A 173 -2.87 2.84 -6.81
CA VAL A 173 -2.18 2.41 -5.61
C VAL A 173 -0.70 2.68 -5.81
N TYR A 174 -0.15 3.54 -4.97
CA TYR A 174 1.28 3.77 -4.85
C TYR A 174 1.82 2.95 -3.69
N VAL A 175 2.75 2.04 -3.97
CA VAL A 175 3.48 1.33 -2.92
C VAL A 175 4.86 1.94 -2.79
N LEU A 176 5.13 2.59 -1.65
CA LEU A 176 6.38 3.30 -1.42
C LEU A 176 7.54 2.31 -1.24
N PRO A 177 8.72 2.56 -1.83
CA PRO A 177 9.86 1.68 -1.64
C PRO A 177 10.42 1.73 -0.23
N GLU A 178 11.03 0.63 0.19
CA GLU A 178 11.70 0.51 1.48
C GLU A 178 13.20 0.23 1.39
N THR A 179 13.70 -0.19 0.22
CA THR A 179 15.13 -0.42 -0.03
C THR A 179 15.75 0.59 -1.00
N ARG A 180 14.98 1.06 -1.98
CA ARG A 180 15.38 2.09 -2.97
C ARG A 180 14.89 3.49 -2.57
N PRO A 181 15.57 4.55 -3.04
CA PRO A 181 15.04 5.91 -2.96
C PRO A 181 13.73 6.08 -3.74
N VAL A 182 12.80 6.87 -3.21
CA VAL A 182 11.48 7.14 -3.83
C VAL A 182 11.61 7.69 -5.26
N HIS A 183 12.59 8.56 -5.51
CA HIS A 183 12.79 9.17 -6.83
C HIS A 183 13.23 8.16 -7.91
N GLU A 184 13.89 7.07 -7.53
CA GLU A 184 14.33 6.02 -8.47
C GLU A 184 13.13 5.20 -8.96
N VAL A 185 12.20 4.87 -8.05
CA VAL A 185 11.03 4.05 -8.37
C VAL A 185 9.96 4.83 -9.14
N PHE A 186 9.80 6.13 -8.85
CA PHE A 186 8.75 6.96 -9.46
C PHE A 186 9.25 7.97 -10.49
N GLY A 187 10.54 8.00 -10.80
CA GLY A 187 11.10 8.90 -11.82
C GLY A 187 10.98 10.39 -11.48
N ILE A 188 10.92 10.74 -10.20
CA ILE A 188 10.69 12.12 -9.77
C ILE A 188 12.03 12.87 -9.76
N GLY A 189 12.23 13.73 -10.76
CA GLY A 189 13.46 14.50 -10.92
C GLY A 189 13.78 15.37 -9.71
N ARG A 190 15.04 15.37 -9.27
CA ARG A 190 15.57 16.47 -8.46
C ARG A 190 15.40 17.75 -9.29
N THR A 191 14.50 18.65 -8.90
CA THR A 191 14.53 20.00 -9.45
C THR A 191 15.91 20.56 -9.15
N LYS A 192 16.74 20.66 -10.18
CA LYS A 192 18.05 21.32 -10.10
C LYS A 192 17.73 22.74 -9.66
N LEU A 193 18.06 23.10 -8.41
CA LEU A 193 18.01 24.50 -7.99
C LEU A 193 18.90 25.24 -8.97
N ALA A 194 18.28 26.08 -9.81
CA ALA A 194 19.02 26.98 -10.67
C ALA A 194 19.81 27.91 -9.74
N SER A 195 21.12 27.71 -9.69
CA SER A 195 22.06 28.68 -9.17
C SER A 195 22.03 29.89 -10.11
N HIS A 196 21.39 30.97 -9.67
CA HIS A 196 21.62 32.32 -10.18
C HIS A 196 22.68 33.00 -9.33
#